data_AF-A0A368FLK7-F1
#
_entry.id   AF-A0A368FLK7-F1
#
_cell.length_a   1.000
_cell.length_b   1.000
_cell.length_c   1.000
_cell.angle_alpha   90.00
_cell.angle_beta   90.00
_cell.angle_gamma   90.00
#
_symmetry.space_group_name_H-M   'P 1'
#
loop_
_entity.id
_entity.type
_entity.pdbx_description
1 polymer ?
#
loop_
_entity_poly.entity_id
_entity_poly.type
_entity_poly.pdbx_seq_one_letter_code
_entity_poly.pdbx_strand_id
1 'polypeptide(L)'
;MEAAKEAGLIEDSNEWDSCLATAVITEMPVAIRRLFAQIVMHCNPPDPLGLWNKYKNEMRTKTKETHSPSDEKVMDAASVKHIEKILRANGSTLSECGLISLEIVWRNLKRKYDLEVDELNVRENEVNPGASELNDLNSEQKNVMDILLESALRDKSDRSRCFFVYGKAGCGEMFLFRRLIGVLQGLKKNVSAVASTGIAATLLQNGRTAHSVFRLLVSNLSFESTANVDASSLLAQRFRDTDVIIWDEISMQTRYAVECAEKMLRDVAAPNFRRTAFGGIMMVFGGDWAQFLPVVQNGSKTEILNETLKSNGIWQLNRVLTLEKNMRVLPGNEDFTGWLREVGEGNNFLIDNLIRIPSDMLMPNEQHVIDWLYTPELLNDEKQLANIALLSIRNSDVLNINDIVVEKLNGE
;
A
#
# COMPACT_ATOMS: atom_id res chain seq x y z
N MET A 1 -12.24 -4.36 32.68
CA MET A 1 -11.14 -3.46 32.27
C MET A 1 -10.01 -3.50 33.29
N GLU A 2 -10.28 -3.29 34.58
CA GLU A 2 -9.26 -3.44 35.65
C GLU A 2 -8.67 -4.85 35.72
N ALA A 3 -9.51 -5.91 35.66
CA ALA A 3 -9.03 -7.30 35.65
C ALA A 3 -8.18 -7.68 34.41
N ALA A 4 -8.30 -6.93 33.31
CA ALA A 4 -7.51 -7.17 32.10
C ALA A 4 -6.16 -6.42 32.14
N LYS A 5 -6.12 -5.27 32.84
CA LYS A 5 -4.88 -4.55 33.17
C LYS A 5 -4.00 -5.35 34.12
N GLU A 6 -4.60 -5.96 35.14
CA GLU A 6 -3.87 -6.73 36.16
C GLU A 6 -3.30 -8.05 35.61
N ALA A 7 -3.83 -8.54 34.48
CA ALA A 7 -3.39 -9.76 33.80
C ALA A 7 -2.33 -9.52 32.70
N GLY A 8 -1.88 -8.28 32.48
CA GLY A 8 -0.87 -7.97 31.45
C GLY A 8 -1.31 -8.21 30.01
N LEU A 9 -2.62 -8.24 29.74
CA LEU A 9 -3.19 -8.52 28.42
C LEU A 9 -3.39 -7.25 27.57
N ILE A 10 -3.12 -6.07 28.14
CA ILE A 10 -3.26 -4.76 27.49
C ILE A 10 -2.08 -3.90 27.96
N GLU A 11 -1.16 -3.57 27.05
CA GLU A 11 -0.10 -2.57 27.27
C GLU A 11 -0.70 -1.15 27.28
N ASP A 12 0.02 -0.21 27.91
CA ASP A 12 -0.50 1.11 28.28
C ASP A 12 -1.12 1.87 27.10
N SER A 13 -2.29 2.47 27.34
CA SER A 13 -3.18 3.09 26.35
C SER A 13 -2.64 4.35 25.64
N ASN A 14 -1.33 4.57 25.64
CA ASN A 14 -0.65 5.76 25.12
C ASN A 14 0.10 5.54 23.79
N GLU A 15 0.08 4.33 23.21
CA GLU A 15 0.80 4.05 21.95
C GLU A 15 0.43 5.03 20.81
N TRP A 16 -0.86 5.33 20.67
CA TRP A 16 -1.38 6.28 19.67
C TRP A 16 -0.90 7.71 19.91
N ASP A 17 -0.77 8.07 21.18
CA ASP A 17 -0.31 9.37 21.63
C ASP A 17 1.18 9.53 21.36
N SER A 18 1.99 8.54 21.72
CA SER A 18 3.43 8.49 21.41
C SER A 18 3.69 8.52 19.90
N CYS A 19 2.89 7.78 19.12
CA CYS A 19 2.98 7.73 17.66
C CYS A 19 2.71 9.12 17.04
N LEU A 20 1.62 9.78 17.44
CA LEU A 20 1.30 11.12 16.95
C LEU A 20 2.26 12.18 17.48
N ALA A 21 2.71 12.08 18.73
CA ALA A 21 3.72 12.98 19.29
C ALA A 21 5.03 12.94 18.49
N THR A 22 5.47 11.75 18.09
CA THR A 22 6.66 11.57 17.24
C THR A 22 6.43 12.18 15.86
N ALA A 23 5.30 11.85 15.21
CA ALA A 23 4.99 12.37 13.89
C ALA A 23 4.87 13.90 13.87
N VAL A 24 4.36 14.52 14.93
CA VAL A 24 4.27 16.00 15.04
C VAL A 24 5.64 16.67 14.95
N ILE A 25 6.71 16.02 15.43
CA ILE A 25 8.05 16.57 15.43
C ILE A 25 8.68 16.50 14.03
N THR A 26 8.37 15.45 13.26
CA THR A 26 9.07 15.13 12.01
C THR A 26 8.26 15.38 10.74
N GLU A 27 6.92 15.37 10.83
CA GLU A 27 6.03 15.30 9.67
C GLU A 27 5.28 16.59 9.37
N MET A 28 4.87 16.72 8.11
CA MET A 28 4.00 17.81 7.67
C MET A 28 2.53 17.57 8.07
N PRO A 29 1.70 18.62 8.22
CA PRO A 29 0.29 18.52 8.66
C PRO A 29 -0.59 17.54 7.87
N VAL A 30 -0.28 17.31 6.60
CA VAL A 30 -0.98 16.33 5.74
C VAL A 30 -0.65 14.90 6.18
N ALA A 31 0.62 14.60 6.46
CA ALA A 31 1.07 13.29 6.90
C ALA A 31 0.53 12.95 8.30
N ILE A 32 0.50 13.93 9.21
CA ILE A 32 -0.12 13.79 10.53
C ILE A 32 -1.62 13.45 10.41
N ARG A 33 -2.36 14.10 9.49
CA ARG A 33 -3.77 13.76 9.22
C ARG A 33 -3.95 12.37 8.65
N ARG A 34 -3.05 11.91 7.78
CA ARG A 34 -3.07 10.54 7.23
C ARG A 34 -2.83 9.53 8.34
N LEU A 35 -1.81 9.73 9.17
CA LEU A 35 -1.53 8.88 10.32
C LEU A 35 -2.72 8.83 11.29
N PHE A 36 -3.29 9.99 11.65
CA PHE A 36 -4.48 10.06 12.49
C PHE A 36 -5.64 9.26 11.90
N ALA A 37 -5.92 9.41 10.60
CA ALA A 37 -6.98 8.65 9.93
C ALA A 37 -6.73 7.13 9.97
N GLN A 38 -5.48 6.69 9.85
CA GLN A 38 -5.12 5.27 9.98
C GLN A 38 -5.33 4.76 11.42
N ILE A 39 -4.89 5.53 12.42
CA ILE A 39 -5.07 5.20 13.85
C ILE A 39 -6.55 5.03 14.18
N VAL A 40 -7.39 6.02 13.88
CA VAL A 40 -8.82 5.96 14.24
C VAL A 40 -9.58 4.88 13.46
N MET A 41 -9.06 4.44 12.31
CA MET A 41 -9.67 3.38 11.52
C MET A 41 -9.26 1.98 11.95
N HIS A 42 -7.97 1.75 12.20
CA HIS A 42 -7.40 0.42 12.36
C HIS A 42 -7.13 0.05 13.81
N CYS A 43 -6.91 1.07 14.65
CA CYS A 43 -6.48 0.88 16.02
C CYS A 43 -7.62 1.11 17.03
N ASN A 44 -8.71 1.76 16.60
CA ASN A 44 -9.90 2.05 17.39
C ASN A 44 -9.55 2.60 18.80
N PRO A 45 -8.88 3.77 18.89
CA PRO A 45 -8.43 4.31 20.17
C PRO A 45 -9.64 4.58 21.09
N PRO A 46 -9.47 4.46 22.41
CA PRO A 46 -10.58 4.61 23.37
C PRO A 46 -11.19 6.02 23.39
N ASP A 47 -10.40 7.06 23.07
CA ASP A 47 -10.88 8.43 22.92
C ASP A 47 -10.33 9.11 21.64
N PRO A 48 -10.93 8.82 20.47
CA PRO A 48 -10.51 9.42 19.19
C PRO A 48 -10.66 10.95 19.19
N LEU A 49 -11.66 11.47 19.92
CA LEU A 49 -11.95 12.91 19.96
C LEU A 49 -10.94 13.66 20.85
N GLY A 50 -10.53 13.07 21.97
CA GLY A 50 -9.43 13.56 22.81
C GLY A 50 -8.13 13.64 22.01
N LEU A 51 -7.82 12.59 21.25
CA LEU A 51 -6.64 12.54 20.39
C LEU A 51 -6.66 13.64 19.31
N TRP A 52 -7.81 13.85 18.65
CA TRP A 52 -8.00 14.98 17.74
C TRP A 52 -7.77 16.32 18.43
N ASN A 53 -8.41 16.54 19.59
CA ASN A 53 -8.31 17.82 20.29
C ASN A 53 -6.88 18.16 20.73
N LYS A 54 -6.08 17.13 21.03
CA LYS A 54 -4.66 17.28 21.40
C LYS A 54 -3.78 17.69 20.23
N TYR A 55 -3.99 17.12 19.03
CA TYR A 55 -3.09 17.26 17.88
C TYR A 55 -3.64 18.08 16.69
N LYS A 56 -4.87 18.63 16.81
CA LYS A 56 -5.51 19.36 15.70
C LYS A 56 -4.71 20.57 15.23
N ASN A 57 -3.95 21.23 16.11
CA ASN A 57 -3.21 22.44 15.77
C ASN A 57 -2.09 22.13 14.76
N GLU A 58 -1.47 20.97 14.91
CA GLU A 58 -0.39 20.43 14.09
C GLU A 58 -0.92 19.85 12.78
N MET A 59 -2.19 19.45 12.74
CA MET A 59 -2.89 19.01 11.53
C MET A 59 -3.34 20.16 10.61
N ARG A 60 -3.36 21.41 11.11
CA ARG A 60 -3.74 22.61 10.35
C ARG A 60 -2.66 22.98 9.32
N THR A 61 -3.06 23.17 8.07
CA THR A 61 -2.17 23.78 7.05
C THR A 61 -2.17 25.30 7.20
N LYS A 62 -1.10 25.90 7.75
CA LYS A 62 -0.97 27.37 7.88
C LYS A 62 -0.79 28.05 6.52
N THR A 63 -1.70 28.95 6.15
CA THR A 63 -1.53 29.89 5.02
C THR A 63 -0.88 31.19 5.50
N LYS A 64 -0.18 31.89 4.60
CA LYS A 64 0.71 33.03 4.91
C LYS A 64 0.04 34.25 5.56
N GLU A 65 -1.28 34.29 5.70
CA GLU A 65 -2.03 35.40 6.27
C GLU A 65 -3.16 34.86 7.16
N THR A 66 -2.95 34.66 8.47
CA THR A 66 -4.05 34.32 9.41
C THR A 66 -3.76 34.83 10.83
N HIS A 67 -4.65 35.68 11.38
CA HIS A 67 -4.56 36.26 12.73
C HIS A 67 -5.92 36.27 13.48
N SER A 68 -6.98 35.59 12.99
CA SER A 68 -8.32 35.60 13.62
C SER A 68 -8.81 34.21 14.10
N PRO A 69 -9.54 34.12 15.23
CA PRO A 69 -10.20 32.88 15.70
C PRO A 69 -11.24 32.28 14.73
N SER A 70 -11.72 33.07 13.76
CA SER A 70 -12.55 32.56 12.65
C SER A 70 -11.77 31.62 11.73
N ASP A 71 -10.49 31.90 11.53
CA ASP A 71 -9.64 31.21 10.57
C ASP A 71 -9.29 29.80 11.09
N GLU A 72 -9.09 29.67 12.40
CA GLU A 72 -8.83 28.38 13.06
C GLU A 72 -9.97 27.37 12.88
N LYS A 73 -11.24 27.81 12.98
CA LYS A 73 -12.39 26.93 12.79
C LYS A 73 -12.52 26.46 11.36
N VAL A 74 -12.15 27.31 10.40
CA VAL A 74 -12.11 26.96 8.97
C VAL A 74 -10.98 25.96 8.69
N MET A 75 -9.82 26.11 9.33
CA MET A 75 -8.70 25.18 9.19
C MET A 75 -8.98 23.81 9.85
N ASP A 76 -9.64 23.80 11.00
CA ASP A 76 -10.13 22.56 11.64
C ASP A 76 -11.11 21.86 10.71
N ALA A 77 -12.07 22.60 10.12
CA ALA A 77 -13.02 22.07 9.16
C ALA A 77 -12.34 21.49 7.91
N ALA A 78 -11.34 22.17 7.33
CA ALA A 78 -10.58 21.65 6.19
C ALA A 78 -9.79 20.37 6.55
N SER A 79 -9.26 20.31 7.77
CA SER A 79 -8.52 19.15 8.28
C SER A 79 -9.44 17.95 8.50
N VAL A 80 -10.62 18.16 9.12
CA VAL A 80 -11.66 17.14 9.30
C VAL A 80 -12.18 16.63 7.95
N LYS A 81 -12.41 17.51 6.98
CA LYS A 81 -12.82 17.13 5.63
C LYS A 81 -11.77 16.24 4.94
N HIS A 82 -10.49 16.58 5.09
CA HIS A 82 -9.40 15.75 4.54
C HIS A 82 -9.33 14.38 5.22
N ILE A 83 -9.45 14.32 6.54
CA ILE A 83 -9.55 13.05 7.28
C ILE A 83 -10.77 12.26 6.80
N GLU A 84 -11.94 12.90 6.65
CA GLU A 84 -13.14 12.27 6.11
C GLU A 84 -12.92 11.71 4.70
N LYS A 85 -12.21 12.43 3.81
CA LYS A 85 -11.83 11.93 2.46
C LYS A 85 -11.00 10.65 2.58
N ILE A 86 -10.01 10.62 3.47
CA ILE A 86 -9.17 9.43 3.70
C ILE A 86 -10.00 8.28 4.27
N LEU A 87 -10.82 8.53 5.29
CA LEU A 87 -11.67 7.51 5.90
C LEU A 87 -12.65 6.92 4.88
N ARG A 88 -13.28 7.79 4.08
CA ARG A 88 -14.18 7.39 3.00
C ARG A 88 -13.44 6.61 1.91
N ALA A 89 -12.24 7.01 1.51
CA ALA A 89 -11.43 6.20 0.59
C ALA A 89 -11.13 4.80 1.17
N ASN A 90 -11.02 4.68 2.49
CA ASN A 90 -10.65 3.47 3.20
C ASN A 90 -11.83 2.67 3.79
N GLY A 91 -13.05 2.83 3.29
CA GLY A 91 -14.18 1.96 3.71
C GLY A 91 -14.98 2.44 4.91
N SER A 92 -14.57 3.55 5.56
CA SER A 92 -15.13 3.99 6.84
C SER A 92 -15.72 5.41 6.74
N THR A 93 -16.27 5.88 7.86
CA THR A 93 -16.82 7.23 8.05
C THR A 93 -16.33 7.81 9.38
N LEU A 94 -16.44 9.13 9.55
CA LEU A 94 -16.13 9.77 10.84
C LEU A 94 -16.99 9.19 11.97
N SER A 95 -18.29 8.97 11.71
CA SER A 95 -19.22 8.29 12.62
C SER A 95 -18.71 6.92 13.07
N GLU A 96 -18.33 6.04 12.13
CA GLU A 96 -17.84 4.69 12.44
C GLU A 96 -16.52 4.68 13.23
N CYS A 97 -15.73 5.74 13.11
CA CYS A 97 -14.48 5.94 13.87
C CYS A 97 -14.67 6.73 15.18
N GLY A 98 -15.90 6.90 15.68
CA GLY A 98 -16.17 7.60 16.95
C GLY A 98 -16.02 9.12 16.89
N LEU A 99 -16.00 9.72 15.69
CA LEU A 99 -15.80 11.15 15.44
C LEU A 99 -17.07 11.87 14.94
N ILE A 100 -18.26 11.36 15.29
CA ILE A 100 -19.55 11.93 14.87
C ILE A 100 -19.69 13.44 15.22
N SER A 101 -19.12 13.86 16.34
CA SER A 101 -19.11 15.26 16.77
C SER A 101 -18.38 16.15 15.77
N LEU A 102 -17.27 15.68 15.19
CA LEU A 102 -16.52 16.42 14.17
C LEU A 102 -17.29 16.49 12.86
N GLU A 103 -17.99 15.41 12.49
CA GLU A 103 -18.84 15.35 11.29
C GLU A 103 -19.98 16.39 11.35
N ILE A 104 -20.62 16.53 12.51
CA ILE A 104 -21.70 17.51 12.72
C ILE A 104 -21.16 18.95 12.67
N VAL A 105 -20.07 19.23 13.40
CA VAL A 105 -19.45 20.56 13.43
C VAL A 105 -19.01 20.98 12.03
N TRP A 106 -18.35 20.07 11.30
CA TRP A 106 -17.93 20.27 9.92
C TRP A 106 -19.10 20.64 9.00
N ARG A 107 -20.17 19.83 8.96
CA ARG A 107 -21.34 20.10 8.11
C ARG A 107 -22.01 21.43 8.42
N ASN A 108 -22.06 21.81 9.70
CA ASN A 108 -22.61 23.09 10.12
C ASN A 108 -21.73 24.27 9.67
N LEU A 109 -20.42 24.15 9.78
CA LEU A 109 -19.47 25.18 9.32
C LEU A 109 -19.52 25.34 7.80
N LYS A 110 -19.55 24.22 7.05
CA LYS A 110 -19.73 24.23 5.60
C LYS A 110 -20.96 25.04 5.18
N ARG A 111 -22.10 24.80 5.83
CA ARG A 111 -23.36 25.51 5.55
C ARG A 111 -23.31 26.99 5.99
N LYS A 112 -22.65 27.30 7.09
CA LYS A 112 -22.61 28.64 7.68
C LYS A 112 -21.75 29.63 6.87
N TYR A 113 -20.66 29.15 6.31
CA TYR A 113 -19.67 29.97 5.61
C TYR A 113 -19.72 29.80 4.08
N ASP A 114 -20.73 29.08 3.57
CA ASP A 114 -20.90 28.73 2.15
C ASP A 114 -19.61 28.22 1.50
N LEU A 115 -18.85 27.44 2.26
CA LEU A 115 -17.52 26.98 1.85
C LEU A 115 -17.72 25.96 0.73
N GLU A 116 -17.34 26.33 -0.49
CA GLU A 116 -17.41 25.42 -1.62
C GLU A 116 -16.54 24.19 -1.36
N VAL A 117 -16.96 23.05 -1.92
CA VAL A 117 -16.18 21.82 -1.82
C VAL A 117 -14.77 22.02 -2.43
N ASP A 118 -14.59 22.94 -3.38
CA ASP A 118 -13.27 23.20 -3.95
C ASP A 118 -12.40 24.16 -3.12
N GLU A 119 -12.97 25.15 -2.43
CA GLU A 119 -12.20 26.13 -1.63
C GLU A 119 -11.54 25.52 -0.39
N LEU A 120 -12.15 24.47 0.18
CA LEU A 120 -11.61 23.72 1.32
C LEU A 120 -10.89 22.44 0.94
N ASN A 121 -10.68 22.18 -0.35
CA ASN A 121 -9.63 21.26 -0.69
C ASN A 121 -8.36 21.91 -0.18
N VAL A 122 -7.81 21.38 0.93
CA VAL A 122 -6.36 21.55 1.14
C VAL A 122 -5.80 21.14 -0.19
N ARG A 123 -5.24 22.12 -0.91
CA ARG A 123 -4.44 21.85 -2.10
C ARG A 123 -3.41 20.89 -1.58
N GLU A 124 -3.69 19.62 -1.79
CA GLU A 124 -2.69 18.64 -1.70
C GLU A 124 -1.66 19.23 -2.69
N ASN A 125 -0.51 19.63 -2.14
CA ASN A 125 0.73 19.24 -2.78
C ASN A 125 0.84 17.69 -2.70
N GLU A 126 -0.26 16.94 -2.93
CA GLU A 126 -0.30 15.93 -3.96
C GLU A 126 0.55 16.57 -5.03
N VAL A 127 1.69 15.96 -5.26
CA VAL A 127 2.14 15.76 -6.60
C VAL A 127 0.89 15.30 -7.37
N ASN A 128 0.05 16.24 -7.76
CA ASN A 128 -0.86 16.16 -8.86
C ASN A 128 0.17 15.88 -9.93
N PRO A 129 0.30 14.63 -10.41
CA PRO A 129 1.35 14.30 -11.33
C PRO A 129 0.90 14.97 -12.62
N GLY A 130 1.23 16.25 -12.71
CA GLY A 130 0.92 17.09 -13.84
C GLY A 130 1.54 16.42 -15.04
N ALA A 131 0.99 16.73 -16.21
CA ALA A 131 1.46 16.26 -17.50
C ALA A 131 3.00 16.36 -17.70
N SER A 132 3.75 17.08 -16.85
CA SER A 132 5.21 17.11 -16.83
C SER A 132 5.88 15.78 -16.44
N GLU A 133 5.26 14.90 -15.64
CA GLU A 133 5.89 13.66 -15.14
C GLU A 133 5.64 12.41 -16.00
N LEU A 134 4.75 12.49 -17.00
CA LEU A 134 4.61 11.45 -18.03
C LEU A 134 5.86 11.35 -18.92
N ASN A 135 6.67 12.41 -18.96
CA ASN A 135 7.92 12.42 -19.71
C ASN A 135 8.99 11.49 -19.12
N ASP A 136 8.92 11.17 -17.82
CA ASP A 136 9.92 10.36 -17.10
C ASP A 136 9.77 8.86 -17.34
N LEU A 137 8.64 8.41 -17.89
CA LEU A 137 8.46 7.02 -18.26
C LEU A 137 9.40 6.64 -19.41
N ASN A 138 10.06 5.50 -19.28
CA ASN A 138 10.83 4.94 -20.39
C ASN A 138 9.87 4.44 -21.51
N SER A 139 10.43 4.07 -22.67
CA SER A 139 9.62 3.64 -23.83
C SER A 139 8.75 2.41 -23.56
N GLU A 140 9.23 1.45 -22.79
CA GLU A 140 8.48 0.23 -22.42
C GLU A 140 7.30 0.59 -21.50
N GLN A 141 7.58 1.38 -20.45
CA GLN A 141 6.57 1.86 -19.51
C GLN A 141 5.51 2.72 -20.18
N LYS A 142 5.89 3.58 -21.14
CA LYS A 142 4.94 4.36 -21.96
C LYS A 142 4.02 3.46 -22.76
N ASN A 143 4.57 2.45 -23.44
CA ASN A 143 3.78 1.49 -24.19
C ASN A 143 2.80 0.70 -23.29
N VAL A 144 3.23 0.27 -22.10
CA VAL A 144 2.34 -0.38 -21.12
C VAL A 144 1.26 0.59 -20.64
N MET A 145 1.62 1.83 -20.30
CA MET A 145 0.67 2.88 -19.91
C MET A 145 -0.40 3.09 -20.98
N ASP A 146 -0.01 3.26 -22.24
CA ASP A 146 -0.93 3.51 -23.35
C ASP A 146 -1.95 2.38 -23.52
N ILE A 147 -1.49 1.12 -23.46
CA ILE A 147 -2.35 -0.07 -23.53
C ILE A 147 -3.37 -0.09 -22.39
N LEU A 148 -2.91 0.22 -21.15
CA LEU A 148 -3.77 0.20 -19.97
C LEU A 148 -4.78 1.34 -20.00
N LEU A 149 -4.37 2.55 -20.40
CA LEU A 149 -5.26 3.70 -20.54
C LEU A 149 -6.31 3.48 -21.63
N GLU A 150 -5.93 2.92 -22.77
CA GLU A 150 -6.87 2.60 -23.84
C GLU A 150 -7.96 1.63 -23.34
N SER A 151 -7.57 0.57 -22.62
CA SER A 151 -8.52 -0.37 -22.04
C SER A 151 -9.41 0.26 -20.96
N ALA A 152 -8.85 1.13 -20.10
CA ALA A 152 -9.60 1.83 -19.06
C ALA A 152 -10.68 2.78 -19.61
N LEU A 153 -10.49 3.28 -20.83
CA LEU A 153 -11.44 4.15 -21.52
C LEU A 153 -12.55 3.39 -22.26
N ARG A 154 -12.37 2.09 -22.54
CA ARG A 154 -13.40 1.24 -23.14
C ARG A 154 -14.51 0.89 -22.15
N ASP A 155 -15.63 0.39 -22.69
CA ASP A 155 -16.78 -0.04 -21.90
C ASP A 155 -16.46 -1.24 -20.99
N LYS A 156 -17.12 -1.31 -19.82
CA LYS A 156 -16.93 -2.38 -18.81
C LYS A 156 -17.34 -3.77 -19.34
N SER A 157 -18.10 -3.85 -20.43
CA SER A 157 -18.47 -5.12 -21.08
C SER A 157 -17.37 -5.73 -21.97
N ASP A 158 -16.28 -5.00 -22.23
CA ASP A 158 -15.13 -5.56 -22.96
C ASP A 158 -14.57 -6.78 -22.20
N ARG A 159 -14.26 -7.85 -22.94
CA ARG A 159 -13.71 -9.09 -22.37
C ARG A 159 -12.22 -8.99 -22.08
N SER A 160 -11.50 -8.03 -22.67
CA SER A 160 -10.05 -7.86 -22.54
C SER A 160 -9.69 -6.75 -21.54
N ARG A 161 -10.00 -7.00 -20.26
CA ARG A 161 -9.82 -6.03 -19.17
C ARG A 161 -8.94 -6.55 -18.02
N CYS A 162 -8.29 -7.69 -18.21
CA CYS A 162 -7.36 -8.27 -17.24
C CYS A 162 -5.94 -8.20 -17.80
N PHE A 163 -5.03 -7.61 -17.03
CA PHE A 163 -3.64 -7.42 -17.39
C PHE A 163 -2.74 -7.89 -16.27
N PHE A 164 -1.61 -8.47 -16.64
CA PHE A 164 -0.51 -8.73 -15.73
C PHE A 164 0.71 -7.97 -16.23
N VAL A 165 1.17 -7.00 -15.45
CA VAL A 165 2.43 -6.30 -15.71
C VAL A 165 3.53 -7.11 -15.04
N TYR A 166 4.45 -7.64 -15.84
CA TYR A 166 5.61 -8.37 -15.36
C TYR A 166 6.82 -7.45 -15.39
N GLY A 167 7.16 -6.85 -14.25
CA GLY A 167 8.42 -6.14 -14.07
C GLY A 167 9.39 -6.97 -13.25
N LYS A 168 10.56 -7.27 -13.82
CA LYS A 168 11.66 -7.79 -13.01
C LYS A 168 12.05 -6.76 -11.93
N ALA A 169 12.66 -7.24 -10.85
CA ALA A 169 13.18 -6.37 -9.80
C ALA A 169 13.98 -5.18 -10.38
N GLY A 170 13.50 -3.96 -10.13
CA GLY A 170 14.14 -2.72 -10.58
C GLY A 170 13.69 -2.18 -11.94
N CYS A 171 12.72 -2.80 -12.62
CA CYS A 171 12.18 -2.30 -13.90
C CYS A 171 11.14 -1.16 -13.76
N GLY A 172 10.89 -0.69 -12.53
CA GLY A 172 10.04 0.46 -12.26
C GLY A 172 8.53 0.19 -12.37
N GLU A 173 8.07 -1.04 -12.14
CA GLU A 173 6.65 -1.39 -12.13
C GLU A 173 5.83 -0.55 -11.13
N MET A 174 6.29 -0.50 -9.87
CA MET A 174 5.68 0.36 -8.84
C MET A 174 5.62 1.83 -9.27
N PHE A 175 6.67 2.33 -9.93
CA PHE A 175 6.68 3.69 -10.47
C PHE A 175 5.59 3.86 -11.54
N LEU A 176 5.48 2.91 -12.48
CA LEU A 176 4.42 2.89 -13.48
C LEU A 176 3.02 2.87 -12.85
N PHE A 177 2.77 2.03 -11.83
CA PHE A 177 1.49 1.97 -11.14
C PHE A 177 1.12 3.27 -10.45
N ARG A 178 2.06 3.92 -9.74
CA ARG A 178 1.84 5.25 -9.16
C ARG A 178 1.43 6.28 -10.20
N ARG A 179 2.10 6.30 -11.36
CA ARG A 179 1.75 7.20 -12.46
C ARG A 179 0.38 6.87 -13.05
N LEU A 180 0.09 5.59 -13.27
CA LEU A 180 -1.18 5.14 -13.83
C LEU A 180 -2.36 5.53 -12.94
N ILE A 181 -2.23 5.37 -11.61
CA ILE A 181 -3.24 5.80 -10.64
C ILE A 181 -3.54 7.29 -10.80
N GLY A 182 -2.49 8.13 -10.79
CA GLY A 182 -2.65 9.58 -10.93
C GLY A 182 -3.31 10.00 -12.24
N VAL A 183 -2.90 9.40 -13.37
CA VAL A 183 -3.49 9.70 -14.69
C VAL A 183 -4.96 9.28 -14.74
N LEU A 184 -5.29 8.08 -14.28
CA LEU A 184 -6.67 7.57 -14.26
C LEU A 184 -7.57 8.43 -13.36
N GLN A 185 -7.08 8.86 -12.20
CA GLN A 185 -7.80 9.78 -11.32
C GLN A 185 -8.01 11.15 -11.98
N GLY A 186 -7.00 11.67 -12.70
CA GLY A 186 -7.14 12.88 -13.51
C GLY A 186 -8.20 12.75 -14.61
N LEU A 187 -8.38 11.54 -15.15
CA LEU A 187 -9.46 11.19 -16.09
C LEU A 187 -10.79 10.87 -15.38
N LYS A 188 -10.92 11.17 -14.08
CA LYS A 188 -12.10 10.93 -13.24
C LYS A 188 -12.52 9.45 -13.16
N LYS A 189 -11.58 8.52 -13.32
CA LYS A 189 -11.80 7.09 -13.08
C LYS A 189 -11.68 6.77 -11.61
N ASN A 190 -12.53 5.88 -11.13
CA ASN A 190 -12.45 5.36 -9.77
C ASN A 190 -11.43 4.22 -9.71
N VAL A 191 -10.27 4.48 -9.09
CA VAL A 191 -9.17 3.53 -8.99
C VAL A 191 -9.03 3.02 -7.56
N SER A 192 -8.93 1.70 -7.39
CA SER A 192 -8.56 1.07 -6.12
C SER A 192 -7.17 0.48 -6.21
N ALA A 193 -6.27 0.97 -5.35
CA ALA A 193 -4.92 0.44 -5.21
C ALA A 193 -4.88 -0.64 -4.12
N VAL A 194 -4.44 -1.83 -4.52
CA VAL A 194 -4.41 -3.03 -3.70
C VAL A 194 -2.98 -3.59 -3.71
N ALA A 195 -2.54 -4.14 -2.60
CA ALA A 195 -1.33 -4.94 -2.56
C ALA A 195 -1.51 -6.18 -1.68
N SER A 196 -0.66 -7.18 -1.87
CA SER A 196 -0.71 -8.42 -1.08
C SER A 196 -0.18 -8.23 0.35
N THR A 197 0.78 -7.30 0.55
CA THR A 197 1.36 -6.98 1.86
C THR A 197 1.09 -5.55 2.29
N GLY A 198 1.17 -5.29 3.60
CA GLY A 198 0.97 -3.94 4.17
C GLY A 198 2.02 -2.94 3.69
N ILE A 199 3.30 -3.32 3.66
CA ILE A 199 4.38 -2.44 3.20
C ILE A 199 4.18 -2.05 1.74
N ALA A 200 3.91 -3.01 0.85
CA ALA A 200 3.63 -2.73 -0.56
C ALA A 200 2.41 -1.81 -0.73
N ALA A 201 1.37 -1.98 0.09
CA ALA A 201 0.20 -1.11 0.06
C ALA A 201 0.55 0.35 0.37
N THR A 202 1.46 0.61 1.33
CA THR A 202 1.88 2.00 1.67
C THR A 202 2.61 2.70 0.51
N LEU A 203 3.19 1.93 -0.40
CA LEU A 203 3.87 2.47 -1.57
C LEU A 203 2.88 2.93 -2.65
N LEU A 204 1.62 2.53 -2.63
CA LEU A 204 0.61 3.00 -3.58
C LEU A 204 -0.21 4.16 -2.99
N GLN A 205 -0.62 5.11 -3.84
CA GLN A 205 -1.46 6.22 -3.38
C GLN A 205 -2.81 5.68 -2.88
N ASN A 206 -3.09 5.91 -1.60
CA ASN A 206 -4.25 5.33 -0.89
C ASN A 206 -4.32 3.80 -0.97
N GLY A 207 -3.18 3.12 -1.10
CA GLY A 207 -3.10 1.67 -1.21
C GLY A 207 -3.52 0.98 0.08
N ARG A 208 -4.13 -0.20 -0.08
CA ARG A 208 -4.59 -1.05 1.01
C ARG A 208 -4.28 -2.51 0.73
N THR A 209 -4.23 -3.33 1.77
CA THR A 209 -4.05 -4.78 1.58
C THR A 209 -5.29 -5.40 0.93
N ALA A 210 -5.09 -6.43 0.11
CA ALA A 210 -6.17 -7.20 -0.50
C ALA A 210 -7.17 -7.73 0.54
N HIS A 211 -6.65 -8.22 1.67
CA HIS A 211 -7.46 -8.67 2.80
C HIS A 211 -8.38 -7.56 3.33
N SER A 212 -7.88 -6.34 3.47
CA SER A 212 -8.69 -5.20 3.93
C SER A 212 -9.70 -4.74 2.89
N VAL A 213 -9.35 -4.73 1.60
CA VAL A 213 -10.20 -4.22 0.53
C VAL A 213 -11.36 -5.17 0.27
N PHE A 214 -11.07 -6.45 0.09
CA PHE A 214 -12.06 -7.47 -0.28
C PHE A 214 -12.68 -8.19 0.93
N ARG A 215 -12.34 -7.80 2.17
CA ARG A 215 -12.79 -8.46 3.41
C ARG A 215 -12.49 -9.96 3.42
N LEU A 216 -11.28 -10.32 2.95
CA LEU A 216 -10.84 -11.72 2.94
C LEU A 216 -10.51 -12.18 4.35
N LEU A 217 -10.73 -13.47 4.61
CA LEU A 217 -10.24 -14.11 5.82
C LEU A 217 -8.70 -14.08 5.84
N VAL A 218 -8.13 -13.77 6.99
CA VAL A 218 -6.68 -13.71 7.20
C VAL A 218 -6.05 -15.11 7.20
N SER A 219 -6.83 -16.13 7.57
CA SER A 219 -6.38 -17.53 7.60
C SER A 219 -7.35 -18.44 6.84
N ASN A 220 -6.82 -19.58 6.38
CA ASN A 220 -7.59 -20.68 5.79
C ASN A 220 -8.37 -20.32 4.52
N LEU A 221 -7.82 -19.43 3.68
CA LEU A 221 -8.37 -19.25 2.35
C LEU A 221 -8.27 -20.57 1.56
N SER A 222 -9.39 -20.96 0.98
CA SER A 222 -9.54 -22.19 0.19
C SER A 222 -10.51 -21.95 -0.97
N PHE A 223 -10.75 -22.97 -1.79
CA PHE A 223 -11.71 -22.88 -2.90
C PHE A 223 -13.16 -22.59 -2.44
N GLU A 224 -13.49 -22.91 -1.19
CA GLU A 224 -14.80 -22.67 -0.55
C GLU A 224 -14.91 -21.27 0.06
N SER A 225 -13.79 -20.53 0.17
CA SER A 225 -13.80 -19.21 0.77
C SER A 225 -14.61 -18.22 -0.06
N THR A 226 -15.44 -17.46 0.64
CA THR A 226 -16.24 -16.37 0.09
C THR A 226 -15.97 -15.09 0.86
N ALA A 227 -16.03 -13.95 0.17
CA ALA A 227 -15.99 -12.65 0.79
C ALA A 227 -17.44 -12.25 1.10
N ASN A 228 -17.75 -12.09 2.40
CA ASN A 228 -19.10 -11.74 2.84
C ASN A 228 -19.34 -10.24 2.68
N VAL A 229 -19.66 -9.83 1.45
CA VAL A 229 -20.06 -8.45 1.13
C VAL A 229 -21.52 -8.45 0.71
N ASP A 230 -22.38 -7.82 1.53
CA ASP A 230 -23.79 -7.65 1.19
C ASP A 230 -23.93 -6.75 -0.05
N ALA A 231 -24.68 -7.20 -1.07
CA ALA A 231 -24.86 -6.48 -2.32
C ALA A 231 -25.51 -5.08 -2.16
N SER A 232 -26.28 -4.88 -1.08
CA SER A 232 -26.92 -3.62 -0.70
C SER A 232 -25.98 -2.69 0.11
N SER A 233 -24.84 -3.20 0.57
CA SER A 233 -23.90 -2.41 1.36
C SER A 233 -23.25 -1.28 0.57
N LEU A 234 -22.77 -0.26 1.29
CA LEU A 234 -21.97 0.82 0.73
C LEU A 234 -20.66 0.29 0.10
N LEU A 235 -20.09 -0.79 0.65
CA LEU A 235 -18.90 -1.42 0.09
C LEU A 235 -19.18 -2.03 -1.29
N ALA A 236 -20.30 -2.75 -1.43
CA ALA A 236 -20.75 -3.26 -2.73
C ALA A 236 -21.01 -2.14 -3.74
N GLN A 237 -21.58 -1.01 -3.30
CA GLN A 237 -21.73 0.17 -4.15
C GLN A 237 -20.37 0.69 -4.64
N ARG A 238 -19.38 0.80 -3.75
CA ARG A 238 -18.03 1.24 -4.15
C ARG A 238 -17.39 0.31 -5.16
N PHE A 239 -17.57 -1.00 -5.04
CA PHE A 239 -17.08 -1.94 -6.05
C PHE A 239 -17.77 -1.72 -7.41
N ARG A 240 -19.09 -1.48 -7.44
CA ARG A 240 -19.81 -1.15 -8.68
C ARG A 240 -19.30 0.15 -9.31
N ASP A 241 -18.98 1.14 -8.48
CA ASP A 241 -18.47 2.43 -8.92
C ASP A 241 -16.98 2.37 -9.34
N THR A 242 -16.24 1.35 -8.91
CA THR A 242 -14.82 1.17 -9.25
C THR A 242 -14.64 0.82 -10.73
N ASP A 243 -13.69 1.48 -11.38
CA ASP A 243 -13.37 1.26 -12.80
C ASP A 243 -12.14 0.38 -12.99
N VAL A 244 -11.13 0.59 -12.14
CA VAL A 244 -9.83 -0.08 -12.22
C VAL A 244 -9.39 -0.52 -10.82
N ILE A 245 -8.93 -1.75 -10.69
CA ILE A 245 -8.21 -2.25 -9.53
C ILE A 245 -6.79 -2.57 -9.97
N ILE A 246 -5.82 -1.95 -9.31
CA ILE A 246 -4.40 -2.25 -9.47
C ILE A 246 -3.98 -3.08 -8.27
N TRP A 247 -3.47 -4.28 -8.48
CA TRP A 247 -3.10 -5.21 -7.44
C TRP A 247 -1.63 -5.59 -7.56
N ASP A 248 -0.81 -5.00 -6.69
CA ASP A 248 0.63 -5.19 -6.63
C ASP A 248 1.06 -6.38 -5.75
N GLU A 249 2.25 -6.91 -6.02
CA GLU A 249 2.83 -8.09 -5.37
C GLU A 249 1.93 -9.33 -5.42
N ILE A 250 1.28 -9.59 -6.56
CA ILE A 250 0.33 -10.71 -6.71
C ILE A 250 1.00 -12.08 -6.58
N SER A 251 2.31 -12.17 -6.82
CA SER A 251 3.08 -13.42 -6.69
C SER A 251 3.05 -13.97 -5.27
N MET A 252 2.94 -13.10 -4.26
CA MET A 252 2.83 -13.46 -2.85
C MET A 252 1.41 -13.89 -2.44
N GLN A 253 0.41 -13.67 -3.29
CA GLN A 253 -0.98 -13.91 -2.93
C GLN A 253 -1.44 -15.31 -3.35
N THR A 254 -2.11 -16.01 -2.44
CA THR A 254 -2.81 -17.27 -2.76
C THR A 254 -3.84 -17.05 -3.86
N ARG A 255 -3.97 -18.00 -4.79
CA ARG A 255 -5.00 -17.97 -5.85
C ARG A 255 -6.41 -17.85 -5.29
N TYR A 256 -6.68 -18.44 -4.12
CA TYR A 256 -8.01 -18.42 -3.51
C TYR A 256 -8.45 -17.01 -3.14
N ALA A 257 -7.53 -16.13 -2.76
CA ALA A 257 -7.84 -14.72 -2.53
C ALA A 257 -8.32 -14.03 -3.81
N VAL A 258 -7.67 -14.32 -4.93
CA VAL A 258 -8.03 -13.76 -6.23
C VAL A 258 -9.36 -14.34 -6.72
N GLU A 259 -9.56 -15.65 -6.57
CA GLU A 259 -10.85 -16.30 -6.86
C GLU A 259 -11.99 -15.73 -6.02
N CYS A 260 -11.75 -15.54 -4.73
CA CYS A 260 -12.72 -14.99 -3.79
C CYS A 260 -13.09 -13.55 -4.18
N ALA A 261 -12.09 -12.72 -4.50
CA ALA A 261 -12.31 -11.38 -5.02
C ALA A 261 -13.08 -11.41 -6.35
N GLU A 262 -12.72 -12.29 -7.29
CA GLU A 262 -13.37 -12.44 -8.59
C GLU A 262 -14.86 -12.79 -8.45
N LYS A 263 -15.17 -13.82 -7.65
CA LYS A 263 -16.54 -14.25 -7.33
C LYS A 263 -17.33 -13.12 -6.69
N MET A 264 -16.78 -12.51 -5.64
CA MET A 264 -17.43 -11.41 -4.92
C MET A 264 -17.72 -10.21 -5.82
N LEU A 265 -16.74 -9.79 -6.64
CA LEU A 265 -16.92 -8.66 -7.56
C LEU A 265 -18.02 -8.95 -8.59
N ARG A 266 -18.12 -10.19 -9.10
CA ARG A 266 -19.24 -10.60 -9.96
C ARG A 266 -20.58 -10.61 -9.23
N ASP A 267 -20.62 -11.04 -7.98
CA ASP A 267 -21.86 -11.12 -7.21
C ASP A 267 -22.43 -9.74 -6.90
N VAL A 268 -21.58 -8.79 -6.52
CA VAL A 268 -21.99 -7.41 -6.20
C VAL A 268 -22.17 -6.53 -7.44
N ALA A 269 -21.70 -6.96 -8.61
CA ALA A 269 -21.81 -6.21 -9.85
C ALA A 269 -23.26 -5.94 -10.28
N ALA A 270 -23.42 -4.91 -11.11
CA ALA A 270 -24.68 -4.65 -11.78
C ALA A 270 -25.11 -5.87 -12.64
N PRO A 271 -26.42 -6.13 -12.82
CA PRO A 271 -26.91 -7.35 -13.47
C PRO A 271 -26.27 -7.67 -14.84
N ASN A 272 -25.97 -6.65 -15.63
CA ASN A 272 -25.36 -6.77 -16.95
C ASN A 272 -23.87 -7.17 -16.92
N PHE A 273 -23.19 -7.00 -15.79
CA PHE A 273 -21.76 -7.32 -15.64
C PHE A 273 -21.47 -8.56 -14.79
N ARG A 274 -22.48 -9.20 -14.18
CA ARG A 274 -22.30 -10.40 -13.33
C ARG A 274 -21.67 -11.60 -14.04
N ARG A 275 -21.73 -11.64 -15.38
CA ARG A 275 -21.13 -12.69 -16.22
C ARG A 275 -19.79 -12.27 -16.82
N THR A 276 -19.36 -11.04 -16.57
CA THR A 276 -18.06 -10.52 -16.99
C THR A 276 -17.05 -10.80 -15.88
N ALA A 277 -15.82 -11.15 -16.23
CA ALA A 277 -14.75 -11.34 -15.26
C ALA A 277 -14.65 -10.12 -14.32
N PHE A 278 -14.52 -10.37 -13.02
CA PHE A 278 -14.42 -9.32 -11.98
C PHE A 278 -15.55 -8.27 -12.02
N GLY A 279 -16.74 -8.63 -12.52
CA GLY A 279 -17.85 -7.69 -12.59
C GLY A 279 -17.65 -6.53 -13.59
N GLY A 280 -16.76 -6.70 -14.58
CA GLY A 280 -16.43 -5.68 -15.59
C GLY A 280 -15.40 -4.64 -15.14
N ILE A 281 -14.92 -4.74 -13.91
CA ILE A 281 -13.81 -3.92 -13.40
C ILE A 281 -12.52 -4.32 -14.13
N MET A 282 -11.74 -3.33 -14.55
CA MET A 282 -10.42 -3.60 -15.14
C MET A 282 -9.45 -4.02 -14.03
N MET A 283 -8.81 -5.17 -14.21
CA MET A 283 -7.79 -5.69 -13.29
C MET A 283 -6.40 -5.49 -13.89
N VAL A 284 -5.51 -4.86 -13.12
CA VAL A 284 -4.08 -4.74 -13.43
C VAL A 284 -3.31 -5.37 -12.30
N PHE A 285 -2.84 -6.58 -12.50
CA PHE A 285 -1.97 -7.28 -11.56
C PHE A 285 -0.52 -6.91 -11.82
N GLY A 286 0.27 -6.80 -10.77
CA GLY A 286 1.71 -6.61 -10.82
C GLY A 286 2.45 -7.57 -9.91
N GLY A 287 3.71 -7.81 -10.22
CA GLY A 287 4.61 -8.62 -9.41
C GLY A 287 5.60 -9.42 -10.23
N ASP A 288 6.53 -10.04 -9.50
CA ASP A 288 7.60 -10.84 -10.08
C ASP A 288 7.54 -12.26 -9.53
N TRP A 289 7.47 -13.24 -10.42
CA TRP A 289 7.42 -14.66 -10.06
C TRP A 289 8.78 -15.22 -9.66
N ALA A 290 9.86 -14.48 -9.90
CA ALA A 290 11.19 -14.76 -9.35
C ALA A 290 11.33 -14.32 -7.89
N GLN A 291 10.34 -13.61 -7.34
CA GLN A 291 10.28 -13.21 -5.93
C GLN A 291 9.50 -14.24 -5.09
N PHE A 292 8.95 -13.80 -3.96
CA PHE A 292 8.25 -14.67 -3.03
C PHE A 292 6.93 -15.19 -3.62
N LEU A 293 6.70 -16.49 -3.40
CA LEU A 293 5.45 -17.17 -3.69
C LEU A 293 4.54 -17.16 -2.45
N PRO A 294 3.26 -17.61 -2.56
CA PRO A 294 2.38 -17.65 -1.41
C PRO A 294 2.91 -18.56 -0.32
N VAL A 295 2.79 -18.12 0.93
CA VAL A 295 3.27 -18.90 2.08
C VAL A 295 2.28 -20.02 2.39
N VAL A 296 2.71 -21.27 2.19
CA VAL A 296 1.96 -22.47 2.56
C VAL A 296 2.67 -23.14 3.72
N GLN A 297 2.07 -23.10 4.92
CA GLN A 297 2.68 -23.70 6.11
C GLN A 297 2.86 -25.20 5.90
N ASN A 298 4.10 -25.69 6.07
CA ASN A 298 4.49 -27.09 5.83
C ASN A 298 4.19 -27.59 4.41
N GLY A 299 3.96 -26.69 3.45
CA GLY A 299 3.66 -27.03 2.08
C GLY A 299 4.89 -27.49 1.30
N SER A 300 4.71 -28.50 0.46
CA SER A 300 5.66 -28.91 -0.57
C SER A 300 5.79 -27.84 -1.67
N LYS A 301 6.87 -27.92 -2.46
CA LYS A 301 7.06 -27.05 -3.64
C LYS A 301 5.85 -27.08 -4.58
N THR A 302 5.25 -28.26 -4.78
CA THR A 302 4.08 -28.43 -5.64
C THR A 302 2.84 -27.76 -5.05
N GLU A 303 2.62 -27.86 -3.74
CA GLU A 303 1.51 -27.19 -3.08
C GLU A 303 1.65 -25.66 -3.17
N ILE A 304 2.85 -25.12 -2.93
CA ILE A 304 3.13 -23.68 -3.09
C ILE A 304 2.85 -23.23 -4.53
N LEU A 305 3.31 -23.97 -5.54
CA LEU A 305 3.05 -23.64 -6.94
C LEU A 305 1.55 -23.72 -7.28
N ASN A 306 0.83 -24.70 -6.74
CA ASN A 306 -0.61 -24.83 -6.91
C ASN A 306 -1.38 -23.66 -6.30
N GLU A 307 -0.85 -23.02 -5.24
CA GLU A 307 -1.41 -21.82 -4.64
C GLU A 307 -1.16 -20.55 -5.46
N THR A 308 -0.29 -20.55 -6.47
CA THR A 308 -0.03 -19.34 -7.28
C THR A 308 -1.18 -19.03 -8.24
N LEU A 309 -1.35 -17.75 -8.58
CA LEU A 309 -2.31 -17.33 -9.62
C LEU A 309 -2.03 -18.02 -10.97
N LYS A 310 -0.77 -18.30 -11.32
CA LYS A 310 -0.39 -19.01 -12.55
C LYS A 310 -1.05 -20.38 -12.69
N SER A 311 -1.33 -21.05 -11.58
CA SER A 311 -2.01 -22.35 -11.53
C SER A 311 -3.54 -22.23 -11.60
N ASN A 312 -4.07 -21.01 -11.82
CA ASN A 312 -5.50 -20.71 -11.84
C ASN A 312 -6.02 -20.43 -13.27
N GLY A 313 -7.30 -20.72 -13.53
CA GLY A 313 -7.96 -20.35 -14.78
C GLY A 313 -8.02 -18.83 -15.04
N ILE A 314 -8.07 -18.02 -13.98
CA ILE A 314 -8.02 -16.55 -14.04
C ILE A 314 -6.75 -16.07 -14.73
N TRP A 315 -5.62 -16.79 -14.60
CA TRP A 315 -4.38 -16.42 -15.27
C TRP A 315 -4.55 -16.30 -16.79
N GLN A 316 -5.34 -17.20 -17.40
CA GLN A 316 -5.60 -17.22 -18.84
C GLN A 316 -6.39 -16.01 -19.35
N LEU A 317 -7.02 -15.24 -18.45
CA LEU A 317 -7.69 -13.99 -18.79
C LEU A 317 -6.70 -12.84 -18.98
N ASN A 318 -5.48 -12.95 -18.44
CA ASN A 318 -4.54 -11.85 -18.38
C ASN A 318 -3.75 -11.70 -19.68
N ARG A 319 -3.75 -10.48 -20.22
CA ARG A 319 -2.71 -10.07 -21.17
C ARG A 319 -1.45 -9.71 -20.40
N VAL A 320 -0.37 -10.44 -20.66
CA VAL A 320 0.94 -10.17 -20.04
C VAL A 320 1.64 -9.01 -20.76
N LEU A 321 2.08 -8.02 -19.99
CA LEU A 321 2.83 -6.85 -20.43
C LEU A 321 4.17 -6.83 -19.68
N THR A 322 5.28 -6.94 -20.39
CA THR A 322 6.61 -7.10 -19.76
C THR A 322 7.39 -5.79 -19.74
N LEU A 323 8.05 -5.50 -18.61
CA LEU A 323 9.07 -4.47 -18.46
C LEU A 323 10.44 -5.16 -18.29
N GLU A 324 11.38 -4.91 -19.19
CA GLU A 324 12.70 -5.56 -19.20
C GLU A 324 13.82 -4.61 -18.78
N LYS A 325 13.66 -3.31 -19.06
CA LYS A 325 14.70 -2.33 -18.77
C LYS A 325 14.85 -2.10 -17.27
N ASN A 326 15.99 -2.52 -16.71
CA ASN A 326 16.35 -2.19 -15.33
C ASN A 326 16.63 -0.68 -15.21
N MET A 327 16.06 -0.05 -14.18
CA MET A 327 16.20 1.37 -13.88
C MET A 327 16.80 1.63 -12.49
N ARG A 328 17.00 0.57 -11.69
CA ARG A 328 17.48 0.67 -10.30
C ARG A 328 18.99 0.54 -10.22
N VAL A 329 19.57 -0.31 -11.05
CA VAL A 329 21.02 -0.53 -11.07
C VAL A 329 21.68 0.55 -11.92
N LEU A 330 22.74 1.17 -11.39
CA LEU A 330 23.49 2.21 -12.08
C LEU A 330 24.28 1.62 -13.26
N PRO A 331 24.48 2.39 -14.36
CA PRO A 331 25.36 1.99 -15.45
C PRO A 331 26.75 1.57 -14.93
N GLY A 332 27.34 0.51 -15.48
CA GLY A 332 28.62 -0.04 -15.01
C GLY A 332 28.51 -1.20 -14.01
N ASN A 333 27.30 -1.64 -13.66
CA ASN A 333 27.04 -2.81 -12.81
C ASN A 333 26.30 -3.92 -13.59
N GLU A 334 26.64 -4.09 -14.86
CA GLU A 334 26.02 -5.06 -15.75
C GLU A 334 26.27 -6.50 -15.26
N ASP A 335 27.45 -6.80 -14.71
CA ASP A 335 27.80 -8.12 -14.16
C ASP A 335 26.90 -8.49 -12.99
N PHE A 336 26.68 -7.56 -12.05
CA PHE A 336 25.76 -7.76 -10.92
C PHE A 336 24.32 -7.94 -11.39
N THR A 337 23.88 -7.14 -12.37
CA THR A 337 22.54 -7.25 -12.96
C THR A 337 22.35 -8.60 -13.67
N GLY A 338 23.37 -9.05 -14.40
CA GLY A 338 23.41 -10.35 -15.05
C GLY A 338 23.31 -11.49 -14.05
N TRP A 339 24.13 -11.46 -13.00
CA TRP A 339 24.09 -12.45 -11.92
C TRP A 339 22.73 -12.49 -11.21
N LEU A 340 22.16 -11.33 -10.84
CA LEU A 340 20.82 -11.25 -10.24
C LEU A 340 19.76 -11.88 -11.16
N ARG A 341 19.87 -11.65 -12.46
CA ARG A 341 18.96 -12.24 -13.46
C ARG A 341 19.10 -13.76 -13.50
N GLU A 342 20.33 -14.28 -13.52
CA GLU A 342 20.56 -15.74 -13.51
C GLU A 342 20.01 -16.39 -12.23
N VAL A 343 20.13 -15.73 -11.08
CA VAL A 343 19.54 -16.20 -9.83
C VAL A 343 18.01 -16.21 -9.91
N GLY A 344 17.38 -15.11 -10.32
CA GLY A 344 15.93 -15.00 -10.40
C GLY A 344 15.29 -15.92 -11.43
N GLU A 345 15.96 -16.16 -12.57
CA GLU A 345 15.48 -17.08 -13.61
C GLU A 345 15.81 -18.55 -13.30
N GLY A 346 16.58 -18.80 -12.24
CA GLY A 346 17.02 -20.14 -11.86
C GLY A 346 18.09 -20.74 -12.78
N ASN A 347 18.80 -19.91 -13.53
CA ASN A 347 19.92 -20.33 -14.37
C ASN A 347 21.23 -20.48 -13.56
N ASN A 348 21.29 -19.92 -12.34
CA ASN A 348 22.43 -20.04 -11.43
C ASN A 348 22.28 -21.19 -10.39
N PHE A 349 21.39 -22.16 -10.65
CA PHE A 349 21.30 -23.34 -9.79
C PHE A 349 22.39 -24.35 -10.12
N LEU A 350 23.18 -24.71 -9.12
CA LEU A 350 24.08 -25.86 -9.14
C LEU A 350 23.27 -27.16 -8.94
N ILE A 351 23.97 -28.29 -9.06
CA ILE A 351 23.45 -29.59 -8.60
C ILE A 351 23.02 -29.42 -7.13
N ASP A 352 21.82 -29.90 -6.78
CA ASP A 352 21.18 -29.80 -5.46
C ASP A 352 20.41 -28.49 -5.10
N ASN A 353 20.08 -27.63 -6.07
CA ASN A 353 19.37 -26.35 -5.85
C ASN A 353 20.19 -25.31 -5.05
N LEU A 354 21.51 -25.44 -5.02
CA LEU A 354 22.39 -24.44 -4.42
C LEU A 354 22.62 -23.28 -5.39
N ILE A 355 22.72 -22.06 -4.87
CA ILE A 355 23.05 -20.86 -5.64
C ILE A 355 24.52 -20.50 -5.39
N ARG A 356 25.25 -20.19 -6.46
CA ARG A 356 26.62 -19.68 -6.33
C ARG A 356 26.60 -18.17 -6.10
N ILE A 357 27.07 -17.75 -4.93
CA ILE A 357 27.27 -16.34 -4.58
C ILE A 357 28.72 -15.94 -4.93
N PRO A 358 28.94 -14.79 -5.61
CA PRO A 358 30.27 -14.25 -5.87
C PRO A 358 31.07 -14.02 -4.58
N SER A 359 32.37 -14.34 -4.60
CA SER A 359 33.20 -14.30 -3.38
C SER A 359 33.36 -12.90 -2.79
N ASP A 360 33.23 -11.87 -3.62
CA ASP A 360 33.24 -10.45 -3.26
C ASP A 360 31.95 -9.98 -2.55
N MET A 361 30.89 -10.79 -2.55
CA MET A 361 29.63 -10.54 -1.83
C MET A 361 29.55 -11.29 -0.49
N LEU A 362 30.62 -12.00 -0.09
CA LEU A 362 30.63 -12.83 1.11
C LEU A 362 31.42 -12.17 2.24
N MET A 363 30.88 -12.27 3.45
CA MET A 363 31.58 -11.95 4.69
C MET A 363 31.69 -13.19 5.59
N PRO A 364 32.71 -13.27 6.48
CA PRO A 364 32.97 -14.47 7.26
C PRO A 364 31.84 -14.88 8.22
N ASN A 365 31.14 -13.91 8.82
CA ASN A 365 30.04 -14.14 9.74
C ASN A 365 29.17 -12.88 9.90
N GLU A 366 28.06 -13.03 10.63
CA GLU A 366 27.08 -11.97 10.91
C GLU A 366 27.70 -10.72 11.55
N GLN A 367 28.61 -10.88 12.50
CA GLN A 367 29.26 -9.74 13.17
C GLN A 367 30.03 -8.86 12.18
N HIS A 368 30.72 -9.46 11.19
CA HIS A 368 31.43 -8.68 10.17
C HIS A 368 30.47 -7.89 9.30
N VAL A 369 29.28 -8.41 9.00
CA VAL A 369 28.26 -7.70 8.23
C VAL A 369 27.71 -6.52 9.02
N ILE A 370 27.43 -6.73 10.32
CA ILE A 370 26.96 -5.67 11.22
C ILE A 370 28.03 -4.57 11.34
N ASP A 371 29.29 -4.92 11.59
CA ASP A 371 30.38 -3.95 11.76
C ASP A 371 30.71 -3.21 10.46
N TRP A 372 30.56 -3.87 9.30
CA TRP A 372 30.72 -3.26 7.99
C TRP A 372 29.64 -2.23 7.69
N LEU A 373 28.39 -2.54 8.03
CA LEU A 373 27.25 -1.66 7.74
C LEU A 373 27.11 -0.54 8.78
N TYR A 374 27.17 -0.88 10.07
CA TYR A 374 26.91 0.03 11.19
C TYR A 374 28.23 0.54 11.81
N THR A 375 28.94 1.39 11.07
CA THR A 375 30.18 2.02 11.56
C THR A 375 29.91 3.09 12.61
N PRO A 376 30.88 3.44 13.48
CA PRO A 376 30.71 4.50 14.46
C PRO A 376 30.30 5.85 13.85
N GLU A 377 30.78 6.17 12.64
CA GLU A 377 30.40 7.40 11.94
C GLU A 377 28.93 7.36 11.53
N LEU A 378 28.47 6.22 11.00
CA LEU A 378 27.09 6.06 10.54
C LEU A 378 26.09 6.05 11.70
N LEU A 379 26.44 5.40 12.80
CA LEU A 379 25.63 5.36 14.02
C LEU A 379 25.41 6.74 14.65
N ASN A 380 26.31 7.71 14.39
CA ASN A 380 26.18 9.09 14.84
C ASN A 380 25.51 10.01 13.80
N ASP A 381 25.19 9.51 12.60
CA ASP A 381 24.48 10.26 11.55
C ASP A 381 23.07 9.69 11.36
N GLU A 382 22.12 10.20 12.14
CA GLU A 382 20.70 9.79 12.10
C GLU A 382 20.12 9.83 10.68
N LYS A 383 20.54 10.79 9.84
CA LYS A 383 20.01 10.92 8.48
C LYS A 383 20.52 9.82 7.58
N GLN A 384 21.79 9.44 7.68
CA GLN A 384 22.33 8.35 6.90
C GLN A 384 21.87 6.99 7.43
N LEU A 385 21.74 6.84 8.75
CA LEU A 385 21.23 5.63 9.37
C LEU A 385 19.81 5.29 8.89
N ALA A 386 18.95 6.30 8.71
CA ALA A 386 17.60 6.12 8.16
C ALA A 386 17.56 5.64 6.70
N ASN A 387 18.69 5.68 5.98
CA ASN A 387 18.79 5.30 4.57
C ASN A 387 19.42 3.91 4.34
N ILE A 388 19.79 3.20 5.40
CA ILE A 388 20.35 1.86 5.31
C ILE A 388 19.41 0.83 5.94
N ALA A 389 19.49 -0.41 5.46
CA ALA A 389 18.74 -1.52 6.00
C ALA A 389 19.56 -2.81 5.92
N LEU A 390 19.47 -3.62 6.97
CA LEU A 390 19.97 -4.99 6.97
C LEU A 390 18.78 -5.95 6.90
N LEU A 391 18.86 -6.94 6.02
CA LEU A 391 17.82 -7.94 5.82
C LEU A 391 18.32 -9.31 6.29
N SER A 392 17.45 -10.05 6.97
CA SER A 392 17.70 -11.44 7.34
C SER A 392 16.49 -12.32 7.00
N ILE A 393 16.70 -13.64 6.96
CA ILE A 393 15.71 -14.63 6.50
C ILE A 393 14.60 -14.82 7.53
N ARG A 394 14.92 -14.77 8.83
CA ARG A 394 13.98 -15.04 9.92
C ARG A 394 13.76 -13.81 10.77
N ASN A 395 12.53 -13.64 11.24
CA ASN A 395 12.19 -12.58 12.19
C ASN A 395 13.00 -12.67 13.48
N SER A 396 13.33 -13.88 13.96
CA SER A 396 14.20 -14.06 15.15
C SER A 396 15.56 -13.43 14.96
N ASP A 397 16.13 -13.58 13.77
CA ASP A 397 17.47 -13.11 13.45
C ASP A 397 17.43 -11.59 13.26
N VAL A 398 16.38 -11.06 12.61
CA VAL A 398 16.13 -9.61 12.51
C VAL A 398 16.02 -8.97 13.89
N LEU A 399 15.26 -9.56 14.81
CA LEU A 399 15.10 -9.04 16.18
C LEU A 399 16.43 -9.02 16.93
N ASN A 400 17.18 -10.13 16.89
CA ASN A 400 18.49 -10.21 17.53
C ASN A 400 19.47 -9.17 16.97
N ILE A 401 19.51 -9.00 15.64
CA ILE A 401 20.39 -7.99 15.04
C ILE A 401 19.95 -6.57 15.39
N ASN A 402 18.63 -6.31 15.44
CA ASN A 402 18.12 -5.02 15.90
C ASN A 402 18.57 -4.71 17.34
N ASP A 403 18.51 -5.70 18.24
CA ASP A 403 18.98 -5.53 19.62
C ASP A 403 20.47 -5.17 19.66
N ILE A 404 21.30 -5.89 18.90
CA ILE A 404 22.75 -5.61 18.79
C ILE A 404 23.02 -4.20 18.24
N VAL A 405 22.27 -3.75 17.23
CA VAL A 405 22.45 -2.42 16.64
C VAL A 405 21.98 -1.32 17.59
N VAL A 406 20.89 -1.55 18.32
CA VAL A 406 20.38 -0.60 19.33
C VAL A 406 21.39 -0.43 20.47
N GLU A 407 22.02 -1.50 20.95
CA GLU A 407 23.08 -1.43 21.97
C GLU A 407 24.31 -0.62 21.52
N LYS A 408 24.52 -0.47 20.20
CA LYS A 408 25.60 0.35 19.64
C LYS A 408 25.25 1.82 19.45
N LEU A 409 23.98 2.20 19.56
CA LEU A 409 23.56 3.60 19.43
C LEU A 409 23.91 4.37 20.70
N ASN A 410 24.42 5.59 20.54
CA ASN A 410 24.72 6.47 21.65
C ASN A 410 23.43 7.16 22.13
N GLY A 411 22.65 6.46 22.96
CA GLY A 411 21.42 6.96 23.60
C GLY A 411 21.18 6.26 24.93
N GLU A 412 20.43 6.89 25.85
CA GLU A 412 20.01 6.27 27.12
C GLU A 412 18.99 5.13 26.93
#